data_AF-A0A5E4U893-F1
#
_entry.id   AF-A0A5E4U893-F1
#
_cell.length_a   1.000
_cell.length_b   1.000
_cell.length_c   1.000
_cell.angle_alpha   90.00
_cell.angle_beta   90.00
_cell.angle_gamma   90.00
#
_symmetry.space_group_name_H-M   'P 1'
#
loop_
_entity.id
_entity.type
_entity.pdbx_description
1 polymer ?
#
loop_
_entity_poly.entity_id
_entity_poly.type
_entity_poly.pdbx_seq_one_letter_code
_entity_poly.pdbx_strand_id
1 'polypeptide(L)'
;MLNGLRGTLRAVIHTNPAYFFSYEEKIMARKYIDCREFPSETNCSVALSADSESELLEAAVQHAVTVHKHADSPELRSQLKTLFHDGTPPVEAPRRG
;
A
#
# COMPACT_ATOMS: atom_id res chain seq x y z
N MET A 1 -27.26 47.52 13.51
CA MET A 1 -26.25 47.00 12.57
C MET A 1 -25.36 46.05 13.35
N LEU A 2 -25.42 44.75 13.07
CA LEU A 2 -24.29 43.81 13.07
C LEU A 2 -24.85 42.47 12.60
N ASN A 3 -24.56 42.18 11.33
CA ASN A 3 -24.91 40.98 10.60
C ASN A 3 -23.90 39.86 10.90
N GLY A 4 -24.36 38.61 10.85
CA GLY A 4 -23.53 37.50 10.37
C GLY A 4 -23.15 36.45 11.41
N LEU A 5 -24.05 35.49 11.68
CA LEU A 5 -23.65 34.17 12.15
C LEU A 5 -24.37 33.08 11.35
N ARG A 6 -23.58 32.52 10.42
CA ARG A 6 -23.42 31.09 10.12
C ARG A 6 -24.66 30.36 9.60
N GLY A 7 -24.69 30.23 8.28
CA GLY A 7 -25.56 29.31 7.57
C GLY A 7 -25.43 27.89 8.09
N THR A 8 -26.54 27.36 8.59
CA THR A 8 -26.76 25.93 8.76
C THR A 8 -27.04 25.35 7.39
N LEU A 9 -26.00 24.99 6.64
CA LEU A 9 -26.11 24.02 5.55
C LEU A 9 -26.37 22.67 6.20
N ARG A 10 -27.66 22.41 6.42
CA ARG A 10 -28.19 21.11 6.83
C ARG A 10 -28.01 20.18 5.63
N ALA A 11 -26.84 19.56 5.54
CA ALA A 11 -26.60 18.49 4.59
C ALA A 11 -27.65 17.41 4.84
N VAL A 12 -28.61 17.29 3.92
CA VAL A 12 -29.54 16.17 3.87
C VAL A 12 -28.71 14.97 3.43
N ILE A 13 -28.09 14.31 4.41
CA ILE A 13 -27.42 13.03 4.23
C ILE A 13 -28.55 12.03 4.02
N HIS A 14 -28.75 11.65 2.77
CA HIS A 14 -29.70 10.64 2.37
C HIS A 14 -29.22 9.29 2.94
N THR A 15 -30.00 8.75 3.87
CA THR A 15 -29.72 7.53 4.65
C THR A 15 -29.92 6.27 3.81
N ASN A 16 -29.15 6.08 2.75
CA ASN A 16 -29.07 4.78 2.08
C ASN A 16 -27.92 3.95 2.69
N PRO A 17 -28.21 2.97 3.56
CA PRO A 17 -27.18 2.19 4.27
C PRO A 17 -26.32 1.32 3.35
N ALA A 18 -26.75 1.04 2.11
CA ALA A 18 -25.94 0.30 1.13
C ALA A 18 -24.78 1.13 0.55
N TYR A 19 -24.84 2.46 0.65
CA TYR A 19 -23.82 3.37 0.11
C TYR A 19 -22.76 3.80 1.13
N PHE A 20 -23.05 3.66 2.43
CA PHE A 20 -22.09 3.94 3.50
C PHE A 20 -21.05 2.81 3.65
N PHE A 21 -21.49 1.57 3.42
CA PHE A 21 -20.64 0.38 3.57
C PHE A 21 -19.62 0.19 2.43
N SER A 22 -19.80 0.85 1.28
CA SER A 22 -18.89 0.75 0.13
C SER A 22 -17.74 1.76 0.13
N TYR A 23 -17.75 2.75 1.03
CA TYR A 23 -16.70 3.78 1.10
C TYR A 23 -15.69 3.56 2.23
N GLU A 24 -16.01 2.72 3.21
CA GLU A 24 -15.04 2.20 4.20
C GLU A 24 -14.06 1.18 3.57
N GLU A 25 -14.42 0.58 2.43
CA GLU A 25 -13.60 -0.39 1.69
C GLU A 25 -12.55 0.23 0.76
N LYS A 26 -12.47 1.57 0.67
CA LYS A 26 -11.42 2.26 -0.11
C LYS A 26 -10.52 3.16 0.72
N ILE A 27 -10.33 2.81 1.99
CA ILE A 27 -9.09 3.19 2.67
C ILE A 27 -8.03 2.26 2.11
N MET A 28 -7.46 2.65 0.96
CA MET A 28 -6.31 1.97 0.37
C MET A 28 -5.11 2.23 1.28
N ALA A 29 -5.09 1.49 2.39
CA ALA A 29 -4.00 1.53 3.34
C ALA A 29 -2.71 1.31 2.54
N ARG A 30 -1.79 2.27 2.65
CA ARG A 30 -0.49 2.17 2.01
C ARG A 30 0.10 0.79 2.34
N LYS A 31 0.52 0.07 1.31
CA LYS A 31 1.19 -1.22 1.46
C LYS A 31 2.67 -1.07 1.14
N TYR A 32 3.49 -1.96 1.65
CA TYR A 32 4.90 -1.99 1.32
C TYR A 32 5.48 -3.40 1.29
N ILE A 33 6.60 -3.55 0.58
CA ILE A 33 7.48 -4.71 0.61
C ILE A 33 8.87 -4.20 0.97
N ASP A 34 9.52 -4.84 1.93
CA ASP A 34 10.89 -4.53 2.30
C ASP A 34 11.85 -5.62 1.81
N CYS A 35 12.63 -5.31 0.77
CA CYS A 35 13.60 -6.27 0.24
C CYS A 35 14.76 -6.53 1.23
N ARG A 36 14.92 -5.71 2.28
CA ARG A 36 15.95 -5.90 3.32
C ARG A 36 15.64 -7.08 4.23
N GLU A 37 14.39 -7.52 4.29
CA GLU A 37 13.96 -8.68 5.09
C GLU A 37 14.42 -10.01 4.50
N PHE A 38 14.72 -10.04 3.20
CA PHE A 38 15.13 -11.24 2.48
C PHE A 38 16.57 -11.06 1.99
N PRO A 39 17.59 -11.45 2.78
CA PRO A 39 18.99 -11.40 2.37
C PRO A 39 19.20 -12.41 1.24
N SER A 40 18.99 -11.94 0.02
CA SER A 40 19.39 -12.60 -1.22
C SER A 40 20.75 -12.07 -1.65
N GLU A 41 21.34 -12.70 -2.68
CA GLU A 41 22.73 -12.42 -3.10
C GLU A 41 23.01 -10.94 -3.44
N THR A 42 21.98 -10.17 -3.78
CA THR A 42 22.09 -8.77 -4.18
C THR A 42 22.11 -7.78 -3.01
N ASN A 43 21.82 -8.22 -1.77
CA ASN A 43 21.80 -7.36 -0.56
C ASN A 43 21.04 -6.03 -0.77
N CYS A 44 19.80 -6.12 -1.26
CA CYS A 44 18.99 -4.96 -1.57
C CYS A 44 18.71 -4.08 -0.33
N SER A 45 18.99 -2.78 -0.44
CA SER A 45 18.67 -1.78 0.58
C SER A 45 17.33 -1.07 0.34
N VAL A 46 16.52 -1.59 -0.58
CA VAL A 46 15.29 -0.93 -1.04
C VAL A 46 14.08 -1.44 -0.29
N ALA A 47 13.16 -0.53 0.01
CA ALA A 47 11.80 -0.83 0.42
C ALA A 47 10.85 -0.11 -0.54
N LEU A 48 9.88 -0.85 -1.07
CA LEU A 48 8.91 -0.35 -2.04
C LEU A 48 7.58 -0.16 -1.33
N SER A 49 6.94 0.99 -1.52
CA SER A 49 5.61 1.26 -0.96
C SER A 49 4.72 1.89 -2.01
N ALA A 50 3.45 1.49 -2.04
CA ALA A 50 2.47 2.10 -2.91
C ALA A 50 1.12 2.20 -2.22
N ASP A 51 0.29 3.08 -2.74
CA ASP A 51 -1.08 3.25 -2.24
C ASP A 51 -2.02 2.22 -2.89
N SER A 52 -1.57 1.43 -3.87
CA SER A 52 -2.34 0.32 -4.42
C SER A 52 -1.53 -0.98 -4.51
N GLU A 53 -2.18 -2.10 -4.22
CA GLU A 53 -1.55 -3.43 -4.27
C GLU A 53 -1.05 -3.80 -5.67
N SER A 54 -1.77 -3.40 -6.72
CA SER A 54 -1.37 -3.64 -8.10
C SER A 54 -0.12 -2.87 -8.48
N GLU A 55 -0.01 -1.59 -8.08
CA GLU A 55 1.18 -0.77 -8.33
C GLU A 55 2.39 -1.31 -7.57
N LEU A 56 2.19 -1.68 -6.30
CA LEU A 56 3.24 -2.28 -5.48
C LEU A 56 3.73 -3.60 -6.09
N LEU A 57 2.81 -4.45 -6.55
CA LEU A 57 3.15 -5.73 -7.15
C LEU A 57 4.00 -5.54 -8.41
N GLU A 58 3.56 -4.68 -9.33
CA GLU A 58 4.29 -4.46 -10.58
C GLU A 58 5.69 -3.88 -10.29
N ALA A 59 5.81 -2.94 -9.35
CA ALA A 59 7.10 -2.40 -8.93
C ALA A 59 8.02 -3.48 -8.35
N ALA A 60 7.48 -4.36 -7.49
CA ALA A 60 8.21 -5.46 -6.88
C ALA A 60 8.66 -6.51 -7.90
N VAL A 61 7.79 -6.87 -8.85
CA VAL A 61 8.12 -7.79 -9.95
C VAL A 61 9.24 -7.22 -10.81
N GLN A 62 9.13 -5.95 -11.19
CA GLN A 62 10.19 -5.29 -11.96
C GLN A 62 11.52 -5.31 -11.21
N HIS A 63 11.52 -5.07 -9.90
CA HIS A 63 12.74 -5.18 -9.08
C HIS A 63 13.28 -6.62 -9.06
N ALA A 64 12.43 -7.62 -8.82
CA ALA A 64 12.81 -9.03 -8.79
C ALA A 64 13.40 -9.51 -10.13
N VAL A 65 12.84 -9.09 -11.26
CA VAL A 65 13.32 -9.48 -12.60
C VAL A 65 14.60 -8.75 -12.97
N THR A 66 14.66 -7.44 -12.74
CA THR A 66 15.79 -6.63 -13.21
C THR A 66 17.02 -6.77 -12.33
N VAL A 67 16.85 -6.82 -11.00
CA VAL A 67 17.93 -6.85 -10.01
C VAL A 67 18.28 -8.29 -9.62
N HIS A 68 17.27 -9.11 -9.28
CA HIS A 68 17.49 -10.49 -8.84
C HIS A 68 17.47 -11.52 -9.98
N LYS A 69 17.21 -11.09 -11.22
CA LYS A 69 17.15 -11.96 -12.42
C LYS A 69 16.13 -13.11 -12.29
N HIS A 70 15.12 -12.95 -11.44
CA HIS A 70 14.01 -13.87 -11.40
C HIS A 70 13.19 -13.79 -12.70
N ALA A 71 12.52 -14.89 -13.07
CA ALA A 71 11.58 -14.87 -14.18
C ALA A 71 10.26 -14.26 -13.72
N ASP A 72 9.63 -13.42 -14.55
CA ASP A 72 8.25 -12.98 -14.31
C ASP A 72 7.32 -14.18 -14.52
N SER A 73 6.91 -14.80 -13.42
CA SER A 73 5.98 -15.92 -13.40
C SER A 73 4.81 -15.63 -12.46
N PRO A 74 3.63 -16.22 -12.71
CA PRO A 74 2.47 -16.04 -11.83
C PRO A 74 2.73 -16.55 -10.40
N GLU A 75 3.63 -17.53 -10.23
CA GLU A 75 4.07 -18.03 -8.93
C GLU A 75 4.87 -16.95 -8.18
N LEU A 76 5.82 -16.28 -8.85
CA LEU A 76 6.57 -15.17 -8.26
C LEU A 76 5.63 -14.06 -7.82
N ARG A 77 4.68 -13.67 -8.68
CA ARG A 77 3.67 -12.65 -8.36
C ARG A 77 2.83 -13.04 -7.14
N SER A 78 2.46 -14.31 -7.03
CA SER A 78 1.69 -14.81 -5.88
C SER A 78 2.51 -14.80 -4.60
N GLN A 79 3.79 -15.16 -4.68
CA GLN A 79 4.72 -15.08 -3.53
C GLN A 79 4.95 -13.64 -3.08
N LEU A 80 5.16 -12.70 -4.01
CA LEU A 80 5.35 -11.29 -3.67
C LEU A 80 4.15 -10.71 -2.92
N LYS A 81 2.92 -11.11 -3.29
CA LYS A 81 1.71 -10.70 -2.57
C LYS A 81 1.68 -11.17 -1.11
N THR A 82 2.28 -12.31 -0.77
CA THR A 82 2.35 -12.76 0.62
C THR A 82 3.34 -11.96 1.47
N LEU A 83 4.17 -11.13 0.83
CA LEU A 83 5.16 -10.25 1.47
C LEU A 83 4.64 -8.82 1.65
N PHE A 84 3.34 -8.58 1.41
CA PHE A 84 2.78 -7.25 1.55
C PHE A 84 2.54 -6.95 3.02
N HIS A 85 3.09 -5.82 3.46
CA HIS A 85 2.89 -5.28 4.79
C HIS A 85 2.02 -4.02 4.71
N ASP A 86 1.23 -3.80 5.75
CA ASP A 86 0.43 -2.59 5.91
C ASP A 86 1.26 -1.45 6.52
N GLY A 87 1.08 -0.24 5.98
CA GLY A 87 1.66 0.98 6.47
C GLY A 87 2.87 1.47 5.67
N THR A 88 3.89 1.96 6.38
CA THR A 88 5.12 2.51 5.80
C THR A 88 6.30 1.69 6.31
N PRO A 89 7.25 1.30 5.44
CA PRO A 89 8.41 0.54 5.86
C PRO A 89 9.18 1.29 6.96
N PRO A 90 9.76 0.58 7.94
CA PRO A 90 10.57 1.20 8.96
C PRO A 90 11.80 1.87 8.32
N VAL A 91 12.20 3.02 8.86
CA VAL A 91 13.41 3.74 8.40
C VAL A 91 14.64 2.86 8.58
N GLU A 92 14.75 2.21 9.74
CA GLU A 92 15.78 1.23 10.02
C GLU A 92 15.42 -0.11 9.37
N ALA A 93 16.42 -0.79 8.79
CA ALA A 93 16.23 -2.17 8.37
C ALA A 93 15.90 -3.03 9.61
N PRO A 94 14.98 -4.00 9.51
CA PRO A 94 14.67 -4.88 10.61
C PRO A 94 15.95 -5.53 11.16
N ARG A 95 16.16 -5.41 12.48
CA ARG A 95 17.36 -5.95 13.14
C ARG A 95 17.29 -7.47 13.04
N ARG A 96 18.21 -8.04 12.25
CA ARG A 96 18.43 -9.49 12.19
C ARG A 96 18.88 -9.95 13.59
N GLY A 97 18.08 -10.82 14.20
CA GLY A 97 18.42 -11.50 15.45
C GLY A 97 19.49 -12.56 15.26
#